data_AF-A0A3N5VWJ9-F1
#
_entry.id   AF-A0A3N5VWJ9-F1
#
_cell.length_a   1.000
_cell.length_b   1.000
_cell.length_c   1.000
_cell.angle_alpha   90.00
_cell.angle_beta   90.00
_cell.angle_gamma   90.00
#
_symmetry.space_group_name_H-M   'P 1'
#
loop_
_entity.id
_entity.type
_entity.pdbx_description
1 polymer ?
#
loop_
_entity_poly.entity_id
_entity_poly.type
_entity_poly.pdbx_seq_one_letter_code
_entity_poly.pdbx_strand_id
1 'polypeptide(L)'
;MNAKISPVVVRIGAIVAIFMSLYHLYTGALGAPEALMHRSIHLLFTLILIFIAYPYSSKKYRVYGRQIDFTFMGVSIAAILYIFLNYEYFMTRYPYVHPLSTMDLIMGILFTLTLLEAARRSIGLAMPITSIAFLAYTYLGPYLPGLLHHKAIPTETIIDQLYMTTEGIFGIPLGVSATYVILFIIFGTFLEKSGTGQLFMEIAAATTGKSKGGPGKIAVVSSGLFGTISGSAVANVMVTGQFTIPMMKRTGFAPHFAGAVEATASTGGQIMPPV
;
A
#
# COMPACT_ATOMS: atom_id res chain seq x y z
N MET A 1 8.68 15.94 9.74
CA MET A 1 8.60 14.46 9.81
C MET A 1 10.00 13.92 10.07
N ASN A 2 10.47 13.88 11.33
CA ASN A 2 11.81 13.36 11.69
C ASN A 2 11.85 13.13 13.22
N ALA A 3 10.92 12.33 13.73
CA ALA A 3 11.13 11.68 15.02
C ALA A 3 12.12 10.55 14.73
N LYS A 4 13.35 10.62 15.25
CA LYS A 4 14.34 9.55 15.10
C LYS A 4 13.71 8.24 15.60
N ILE A 5 13.31 7.36 14.68
CA ILE A 5 12.79 6.03 14.99
C ILE A 5 13.92 5.29 15.70
N SER A 6 13.60 4.57 16.78
CA SER A 6 14.61 3.79 17.50
C SER A 6 15.23 2.75 16.55
N PRO A 7 16.56 2.54 16.56
CA PRO A 7 17.20 1.53 15.72
C PRO A 7 16.60 0.13 15.90
N VAL A 8 16.11 -0.19 17.10
CA VAL A 8 15.43 -1.45 17.40
C VAL A 8 14.12 -1.57 16.64
N VAL A 9 13.31 -0.50 16.60
CA VAL A 9 12.03 -0.48 15.88
C VAL A 9 12.25 -0.61 14.37
N VAL A 10 13.28 0.04 13.84
CA VAL A 10 13.67 -0.12 12.42
C VAL A 10 14.06 -1.56 12.11
N ARG A 11 14.86 -2.21 12.99
CA ARG A 11 15.23 -3.62 12.81
C ARG A 11 14.02 -4.55 12.86
N ILE A 12 13.09 -4.32 13.79
CA ILE A 12 11.84 -5.09 13.85
C ILE A 12 11.04 -4.90 12.57
N GLY A 13 10.87 -3.67 12.10
CA GLY A 13 10.18 -3.38 10.84
C GLY A 13 10.84 -4.07 9.65
N ALA A 14 12.17 -4.08 9.58
CA ALA A 14 12.91 -4.78 8.53
C ALA A 14 12.67 -6.31 8.58
N ILE A 15 12.68 -6.91 9.77
CA ILE A 15 12.39 -8.34 9.93
C ILE A 15 10.96 -8.64 9.45
N VAL A 16 9.97 -7.85 9.87
CA VAL A 16 8.57 -7.99 9.44
C VAL A 16 8.45 -7.86 7.92
N ALA A 17 9.12 -6.89 7.30
CA ALA A 17 9.11 -6.70 5.85
C ALA A 17 9.78 -7.87 5.09
N ILE A 18 10.86 -8.44 5.64
CA ILE A 18 11.50 -9.64 5.08
C ILE A 18 10.54 -10.82 5.13
N PHE A 19 9.90 -11.08 6.28
CA PHE A 19 8.92 -12.16 6.40
C PHE A 19 7.71 -11.96 5.49
N MET A 20 7.20 -10.73 5.40
CA MET A 20 6.14 -10.39 4.45
C MET A 20 6.58 -10.71 3.02
N SER A 21 7.80 -10.32 2.63
CA SER A 21 8.31 -10.56 1.28
C SER A 21 8.47 -12.05 0.99
N LEU A 22 9.09 -12.79 1.90
CA LEU A 22 9.27 -14.24 1.77
C LEU A 22 7.94 -14.98 1.70
N TYR A 23 6.95 -14.59 2.52
CA TYR A 23 5.60 -15.16 2.49
C TYR A 23 4.93 -14.96 1.12
N HIS A 24 4.99 -13.75 0.57
CA HIS A 24 4.36 -13.47 -0.72
C HIS A 24 5.10 -14.15 -1.88
N LEU A 25 6.45 -14.21 -1.84
CA LEU A 25 7.22 -14.97 -2.82
C LEU A 25 6.89 -16.48 -2.76
N TYR A 26 6.78 -17.04 -1.55
CA TYR A 26 6.39 -18.43 -1.34
C TYR A 26 4.99 -18.72 -1.90
N THR A 27 4.00 -17.89 -1.55
CA THR A 27 2.61 -18.07 -2.01
C THR A 27 2.46 -17.80 -3.50
N GLY A 28 3.23 -16.88 -4.07
CA GLY A 28 3.29 -16.65 -5.51
C GLY A 28 3.88 -17.83 -6.28
N ALA A 29 4.87 -18.53 -5.72
CA ALA A 29 5.53 -19.66 -6.36
C ALA A 29 4.78 -20.99 -6.21
N LEU A 30 4.19 -21.25 -5.04
CA LEU A 30 3.63 -22.55 -4.68
C LEU A 30 2.11 -22.56 -4.54
N GLY A 31 1.47 -21.40 -4.67
CA GLY A 31 0.05 -21.22 -4.46
C GLY A 31 -0.27 -20.56 -3.12
N ALA A 32 -1.28 -19.69 -3.13
CA ALA A 32 -1.78 -19.04 -1.92
C ALA A 32 -2.69 -20.01 -1.14
N PRO A 33 -2.74 -19.89 0.20
CA PRO A 33 -3.75 -20.57 0.99
C PRO A 33 -5.15 -20.02 0.69
N GLU A 34 -6.15 -20.51 1.40
CA GLU A 34 -7.51 -19.99 1.33
C GLU A 34 -7.53 -18.45 1.46
N ALA A 35 -8.46 -17.82 0.73
CA ALA A 35 -8.51 -16.39 0.50
C ALA A 35 -8.57 -15.54 1.79
N LEU A 36 -9.41 -15.92 2.77
CA LEU A 36 -9.46 -15.23 4.05
C LEU A 36 -8.12 -15.32 4.76
N MET A 37 -7.51 -16.51 4.87
CA MET A 37 -6.19 -16.66 5.51
C MET A 37 -5.11 -15.83 4.82
N HIS A 38 -5.05 -15.88 3.48
CA HIS A 38 -4.05 -15.15 2.71
C HIS A 38 -4.17 -13.64 2.89
N ARG A 39 -5.40 -13.12 2.77
CA ARG A 39 -5.73 -11.70 2.95
C ARG A 39 -5.47 -11.24 4.37
N SER A 40 -5.81 -12.06 5.37
CA SER A 40 -5.56 -11.77 6.79
C SER A 40 -4.06 -11.68 7.12
N ILE A 41 -3.23 -12.59 6.60
CA ILE A 41 -1.77 -12.54 6.80
C ILE A 41 -1.17 -11.31 6.13
N HIS A 42 -1.56 -11.03 4.88
CA HIS A 42 -1.10 -9.85 4.16
C HIS A 42 -1.44 -8.56 4.91
N LEU A 43 -2.68 -8.44 5.38
CA LEU A 43 -3.14 -7.26 6.12
C LEU A 43 -2.44 -7.11 7.47
N LEU A 44 -2.19 -8.23 8.17
CA LEU A 44 -1.44 -8.21 9.42
C LEU A 44 -0.04 -7.62 9.23
N PHE A 45 0.72 -8.14 8.26
CA PHE A 45 2.06 -7.60 7.94
C PHE A 45 1.97 -6.11 7.61
N THR A 46 1.02 -5.73 6.77
CA THR A 46 0.82 -4.34 6.33
C THR A 46 0.51 -3.41 7.51
N LEU A 47 -0.38 -3.79 8.43
CA LEU A 47 -0.73 -2.98 9.59
C LEU A 47 0.44 -2.79 10.55
N ILE A 48 1.20 -3.86 10.83
CA ILE A 48 2.41 -3.76 11.66
C ILE A 48 3.43 -2.82 11.03
N LEU A 49 3.64 -2.93 9.71
CA LEU A 49 4.55 -2.03 8.99
C LEU A 49 4.05 -0.58 8.99
N ILE A 50 2.75 -0.34 8.82
CA ILE A 50 2.18 1.02 8.86
C ILE A 50 2.40 1.66 10.22
N PHE A 51 2.10 0.98 11.33
CA PHE A 51 2.25 1.57 12.67
C PHE A 51 3.73 1.75 13.07
N ILE A 52 4.66 0.99 12.46
CA ILE A 52 6.10 1.19 12.62
C ILE A 52 6.59 2.37 11.76
N ALA A 53 6.17 2.46 10.50
CA ALA A 53 6.65 3.45 9.53
C ALA A 53 6.03 4.84 9.75
N TYR A 54 4.78 4.90 10.20
CA TYR A 54 4.00 6.11 10.44
C TYR A 54 3.57 6.20 11.92
N PRO A 55 4.52 6.36 12.87
CA PRO A 55 4.21 6.40 14.29
C PRO A 55 3.45 7.67 14.68
N TYR A 56 2.57 7.58 15.68
CA TYR A 56 1.82 8.73 16.21
C TYR A 56 2.73 9.76 16.89
N SER A 57 3.89 9.31 17.37
CA SER A 57 4.82 10.10 18.19
C SER A 57 5.31 11.39 17.51
N SER A 58 4.85 12.55 18.00
CA SER A 58 5.55 13.83 17.82
C SER A 58 6.74 13.95 18.77
N LYS A 59 7.72 14.85 18.49
CA LYS A 59 8.90 15.07 19.36
C LYS A 59 8.54 15.32 20.83
N LYS A 60 7.35 15.88 21.10
CA LYS A 60 6.86 16.25 22.45
C LYS A 60 6.17 15.10 23.20
N TYR A 61 5.60 14.11 22.50
CA TYR A 61 4.79 13.03 23.11
C TYR A 61 5.31 11.64 22.76
N ARG A 62 6.65 11.48 22.70
CA ARG A 62 7.30 10.29 22.13
C ARG A 62 6.96 8.96 22.82
N VAL A 63 6.80 8.96 24.14
CA VAL A 63 6.48 7.75 24.90
C VAL A 63 5.01 7.38 24.75
N TYR A 64 4.11 8.36 24.98
CA TYR A 64 2.66 8.15 24.88
C TYR A 64 2.22 7.77 23.46
N GLY A 65 2.75 8.46 22.44
CA GLY A 65 2.45 8.12 21.05
C GLY A 65 2.87 6.70 20.67
N ARG A 66 3.98 6.21 21.24
CA ARG A 66 4.46 4.85 20.98
C ARG A 66 3.64 3.78 21.69
N GLN A 67 3.06 4.08 22.86
CA GLN A 67 2.09 3.19 23.50
C GLN A 67 0.83 3.04 22.62
N ILE A 68 0.34 4.14 22.05
CA ILE A 68 -0.77 4.10 21.09
C ILE A 68 -0.44 3.21 19.89
N ASP A 69 0.76 3.38 19.31
CA ASP A 69 1.21 2.57 18.17
C ASP A 69 1.22 1.07 18.53
N PHE A 70 1.75 0.71 19.71
CA PHE A 70 1.76 -0.68 20.19
C PHE A 70 0.38 -1.23 20.48
N THR A 71 -0.55 -0.40 20.98
CA THR A 71 -1.94 -0.81 21.18
C THR A 71 -2.59 -1.17 19.85
N PHE A 72 -2.46 -0.33 18.81
CA PHE A 72 -3.03 -0.64 17.49
C PHE A 72 -2.38 -1.86 16.83
N MET A 73 -1.07 -2.05 17.01
CA MET A 73 -0.40 -3.29 16.58
C MET A 73 -0.96 -4.51 17.33
N GLY A 74 -1.15 -4.42 18.64
CA GLY A 74 -1.72 -5.48 19.47
C GLY A 74 -3.15 -5.83 19.08
N VAL A 75 -4.00 -4.83 18.83
CA VAL A 75 -5.37 -5.02 18.33
C VAL A 75 -5.37 -5.68 16.96
N SER A 76 -4.47 -5.27 16.05
CA SER A 76 -4.33 -5.88 14.73
C SER A 76 -3.96 -7.36 14.84
N ILE A 77 -3.01 -7.70 15.72
CA ILE A 77 -2.61 -9.10 15.98
C ILE A 77 -3.78 -9.87 16.59
N ALA A 78 -4.44 -9.32 17.60
CA ALA A 78 -5.52 -10.01 18.30
C ALA A 78 -6.72 -10.30 17.38
N ALA A 79 -7.13 -9.32 16.57
CA ALA A 79 -8.21 -9.50 15.60
C ALA A 79 -7.84 -10.58 14.57
N ILE A 80 -6.69 -10.46 13.93
CA ILE A 80 -6.29 -11.46 12.93
C ILE A 80 -6.12 -12.85 13.57
N LEU A 81 -5.48 -12.96 14.73
CA LEU A 81 -5.31 -14.21 15.46
C LEU A 81 -6.67 -14.83 15.83
N TYR A 82 -7.68 -14.03 16.16
CA TYR A 82 -9.03 -14.51 16.43
C TYR A 82 -9.62 -15.24 15.22
N ILE A 83 -9.40 -14.75 13.99
CA ILE A 83 -9.81 -15.44 12.75
C ILE A 83 -9.11 -16.79 12.63
N PHE A 84 -7.79 -16.84 12.87
CA PHE A 84 -7.02 -18.09 12.77
C PHE A 84 -7.43 -19.12 13.82
N LEU A 85 -7.64 -18.71 15.07
CA LEU A 85 -8.03 -19.60 16.15
C LEU A 85 -9.47 -20.13 15.98
N ASN A 86 -10.33 -19.38 15.30
CA ASN A 86 -11.74 -19.73 15.07
C ASN A 86 -12.02 -20.00 13.59
N TYR A 87 -11.02 -20.46 12.83
CA TYR A 87 -11.11 -20.57 11.37
C TYR A 87 -12.29 -21.43 10.90
N GLU A 88 -12.52 -22.58 11.52
CA GLU A 88 -13.65 -23.46 11.18
C GLU A 88 -14.99 -22.77 11.41
N TYR A 89 -15.12 -21.98 12.49
CA TYR A 89 -16.31 -21.18 12.75
C TYR A 89 -16.53 -20.12 11.67
N PHE A 90 -15.49 -19.41 11.24
CA PHE A 90 -15.60 -18.43 10.14
C PHE A 90 -16.01 -19.09 8.81
N MET A 91 -15.56 -20.32 8.56
CA MET A 91 -15.82 -21.02 7.29
C MET A 91 -17.18 -21.73 7.22
N THR A 92 -17.69 -22.20 8.35
CA THR A 92 -18.92 -23.00 8.40
C THR A 92 -20.15 -22.18 8.79
N ARG A 93 -19.96 -20.97 9.32
CA ARG A 93 -21.08 -20.09 9.68
C ARG A 93 -21.74 -19.52 8.42
N TYR A 94 -23.07 -19.49 8.40
CA TYR A 94 -23.83 -18.78 7.37
C TYR A 94 -23.93 -17.28 7.73
N PRO A 95 -23.30 -16.37 6.93
CA PRO A 95 -23.37 -14.94 7.17
C PRO A 95 -24.82 -14.43 7.18
N TYR A 96 -25.11 -13.45 8.04
CA TYR A 96 -26.42 -12.83 8.22
C TYR A 96 -27.54 -13.74 8.78
N VAL A 97 -27.27 -15.03 8.97
CA VAL A 97 -28.23 -16.00 9.49
C VAL A 97 -27.88 -16.41 10.91
N HIS A 98 -26.62 -16.82 11.14
CA HIS A 98 -26.16 -17.19 12.47
C HIS A 98 -25.78 -15.93 13.27
N PRO A 99 -26.24 -15.80 14.53
CA PRO A 99 -25.93 -14.64 15.36
C PRO A 99 -24.43 -14.53 15.63
N LEU A 100 -23.95 -13.30 15.77
CA LEU A 100 -22.57 -13.02 16.14
C LEU A 100 -22.39 -13.15 17.66
N SER A 101 -21.25 -13.69 18.08
CA SER A 101 -20.85 -13.65 19.48
C SER A 101 -20.43 -12.23 19.88
N THR A 102 -20.46 -11.94 21.18
CA THR A 102 -19.94 -10.65 21.70
C THR A 102 -18.47 -10.44 21.31
N MET A 103 -17.68 -11.50 21.20
CA MET A 103 -16.28 -11.41 20.80
C MET A 103 -16.14 -11.04 19.31
N ASP A 104 -17.00 -11.58 18.43
CA ASP A 104 -17.04 -11.20 17.01
C ASP A 104 -17.29 -9.71 16.85
N LEU A 105 -18.27 -9.18 17.60
CA LEU A 105 -18.61 -7.75 17.59
C LEU A 105 -17.45 -6.88 18.08
N ILE A 106 -16.83 -7.26 19.20
CA ILE A 106 -15.69 -6.53 19.76
C ILE A 106 -14.52 -6.51 18.77
N MET A 107 -14.15 -7.67 18.22
CA MET A 107 -13.03 -7.77 17.28
C MET A 107 -13.31 -6.99 15.99
N GLY A 108 -14.51 -7.13 15.42
CA GLY A 108 -14.88 -6.41 14.21
C GLY A 108 -14.91 -4.89 14.38
N ILE A 109 -15.43 -4.38 15.49
CA ILE A 109 -15.42 -2.94 15.80
C ILE A 109 -13.99 -2.44 15.98
N LEU A 110 -13.20 -3.09 16.85
CA LEU A 110 -11.83 -2.67 17.14
C LEU A 110 -10.93 -2.73 15.88
N PHE A 111 -11.10 -3.76 15.05
CA PHE A 111 -10.35 -3.90 13.81
C PHE A 111 -10.73 -2.85 12.78
N THR A 112 -12.02 -2.54 12.64
CA THR A 112 -12.50 -1.45 11.77
C THR A 112 -11.92 -0.10 12.20
N LEU A 113 -11.95 0.21 13.50
CA LEU A 113 -11.36 1.45 14.02
C LEU A 113 -9.84 1.51 13.80
N THR A 114 -9.16 0.38 13.97
CA THR A 114 -7.71 0.26 13.73
C THR A 114 -7.38 0.51 12.26
N LEU A 115 -8.19 0.01 11.32
CA LEU A 115 -8.01 0.24 9.89
C LEU A 115 -8.25 1.70 9.50
N LEU A 116 -9.27 2.35 10.04
CA LEU A 116 -9.51 3.78 9.80
C LEU A 116 -8.31 4.61 10.27
N GLU A 117 -7.74 4.27 11.43
CA GLU A 117 -6.55 4.95 11.93
C GLU A 117 -5.30 4.65 11.08
N ALA A 118 -5.11 3.41 10.64
CA ALA A 118 -4.02 3.04 9.74
C ALA A 118 -4.11 3.79 8.39
N ALA A 119 -5.31 3.89 7.82
CA ALA A 119 -5.58 4.64 6.59
C ALA A 119 -5.31 6.14 6.79
N ARG A 120 -5.73 6.71 7.93
CA ARG A 120 -5.48 8.11 8.27
C ARG A 120 -3.99 8.43 8.29
N ARG A 121 -3.17 7.54 8.82
CA ARG A 121 -1.72 7.73 8.98
C ARG A 121 -0.94 7.56 7.69
N SER A 122 -1.36 6.61 6.85
CA SER A 122 -0.65 6.24 5.62
C SER A 122 -1.05 7.10 4.42
N ILE A 123 -2.35 7.39 4.25
CA ILE A 123 -2.88 8.08 3.06
C ILE A 123 -3.41 9.48 3.40
N GLY A 124 -3.85 9.69 4.63
CA GLY A 124 -4.43 10.96 5.09
C GLY A 124 -5.94 10.85 5.35
N LEU A 125 -6.58 11.99 5.60
CA LEU A 125 -7.96 12.04 6.09
C LEU A 125 -9.03 11.66 5.05
N ALA A 126 -8.73 11.74 3.75
CA ALA A 126 -9.71 11.52 2.69
C ALA A 126 -10.32 10.11 2.73
N MET A 127 -9.49 9.07 2.90
CA MET A 127 -9.95 7.68 2.96
C MET A 127 -10.82 7.39 4.20
N PRO A 128 -10.38 7.67 5.44
CA PRO A 128 -11.21 7.48 6.62
C PRO A 128 -12.52 8.26 6.59
N ILE A 129 -12.51 9.53 6.13
CA ILE A 129 -13.73 10.34 6.05
C ILE A 129 -14.73 9.69 5.11
N THR A 130 -14.27 9.24 3.94
CA THR A 130 -15.13 8.57 2.95
C THR A 130 -15.72 7.28 3.54
N SER A 131 -14.90 6.44 4.18
CA SER A 131 -15.37 5.21 4.83
C SER A 131 -16.37 5.50 5.95
N ILE A 132 -16.11 6.49 6.80
CA ILE A 132 -17.02 6.89 7.88
C ILE A 132 -18.34 7.41 7.32
N ALA A 133 -18.33 8.16 6.20
CA ALA A 133 -19.55 8.63 5.57
C ALA A 133 -20.43 7.47 5.08
N PHE A 134 -19.84 6.43 4.46
CA PHE A 134 -20.59 5.23 4.05
C PHE A 134 -21.03 4.36 5.23
N LEU A 135 -20.23 4.27 6.30
CA LEU A 135 -20.66 3.63 7.54
C LEU A 135 -21.80 4.41 8.22
N ALA A 136 -21.78 5.73 8.17
CA ALA A 136 -22.89 6.54 8.68
C ALA A 136 -24.15 6.32 7.81
N TYR A 137 -23.99 6.19 6.50
CA TYR A 137 -25.10 5.90 5.58
C TYR A 137 -25.85 4.62 5.95
N THR A 138 -25.17 3.56 6.40
CA THR A 138 -25.85 2.32 6.82
C THR A 138 -26.82 2.53 7.99
N TYR A 139 -26.58 3.53 8.84
CA TYR A 139 -27.49 3.91 9.93
C TYR A 139 -28.49 5.00 9.54
N LEU A 140 -28.11 5.89 8.63
CA LEU A 140 -28.92 7.05 8.23
C LEU A 140 -29.93 6.72 7.11
N GLY A 141 -29.74 5.63 6.36
CA GLY A 141 -30.63 5.20 5.29
C GLY A 141 -32.14 5.24 5.58
N PRO A 142 -32.62 4.80 6.77
CA PRO A 142 -34.05 4.87 7.13
C PRO A 142 -34.62 6.28 7.16
N TYR A 143 -33.78 7.29 7.36
CA TYR A 143 -34.18 8.69 7.47
C TYR A 143 -33.99 9.47 6.16
N LEU A 144 -33.34 8.87 5.16
CA LEU A 144 -33.08 9.52 3.88
C LEU A 144 -34.26 9.32 2.91
N PRO A 145 -34.57 10.33 2.07
CA PRO A 145 -35.66 10.26 1.11
C PRO A 145 -35.23 9.62 -0.23
N GLY A 146 -36.22 9.15 -0.99
CA GLY A 146 -36.04 8.73 -2.38
C GLY A 146 -35.15 7.48 -2.53
N LEU A 147 -34.26 7.49 -3.52
CA LEU A 147 -33.40 6.34 -3.86
C LEU A 147 -32.35 6.00 -2.78
N LEU A 148 -32.11 6.92 -1.84
CA LEU A 148 -31.17 6.72 -0.73
C LEU A 148 -31.83 6.04 0.48
N HIS A 149 -33.16 5.81 0.43
CA HIS A 149 -33.88 5.17 1.51
C HIS A 149 -33.63 3.66 1.54
N HIS A 150 -33.29 3.13 2.71
CA HIS A 150 -33.25 1.68 2.94
C HIS A 150 -33.64 1.34 4.38
N LYS A 151 -33.97 0.07 4.63
CA LYS A 151 -34.29 -0.42 5.98
C LYS A 151 -33.09 -0.26 6.91
N ALA A 152 -33.37 -0.13 8.21
CA ALA A 152 -32.33 -0.05 9.22
C ALA A 152 -31.48 -1.32 9.20
N ILE A 153 -30.16 -1.16 9.13
CA ILE A 153 -29.21 -2.27 9.13
C ILE A 153 -28.68 -2.41 10.56
N PRO A 154 -28.92 -3.55 11.24
CA PRO A 154 -28.38 -3.79 12.57
C PRO A 154 -26.85 -3.73 12.57
N THR A 155 -26.27 -3.24 13.67
CA THR A 155 -24.80 -3.22 13.85
C THR A 155 -24.19 -4.60 13.65
N GLU A 156 -24.88 -5.66 14.09
CA GLU A 156 -24.44 -7.05 13.88
C GLU A 156 -24.27 -7.37 12.40
N THR A 157 -25.23 -7.01 11.55
CA THR A 157 -25.15 -7.21 10.10
C THR A 157 -24.00 -6.43 9.46
N ILE A 158 -23.74 -5.21 9.94
CA ILE A 158 -22.63 -4.38 9.45
C ILE A 158 -21.29 -5.03 9.80
N ILE A 159 -21.12 -5.45 11.06
CA ILE A 159 -19.87 -6.09 11.51
C ILE A 159 -19.68 -7.46 10.87
N ASP A 160 -20.77 -8.21 10.67
CA ASP A 160 -20.79 -9.47 9.93
C ASP A 160 -20.18 -9.26 8.54
N GLN A 161 -20.75 -8.35 7.75
CA GLN A 161 -20.25 -8.01 6.42
C GLN A 161 -18.79 -7.53 6.45
N LEU A 162 -18.45 -6.59 7.33
CA LEU A 162 -17.13 -5.95 7.34
C LEU A 162 -16.00 -6.90 7.73
N TYR A 163 -16.21 -7.74 8.75
CA TYR A 163 -15.14 -8.48 9.41
C TYR A 163 -15.25 -9.99 9.28
N MET A 164 -16.48 -10.53 9.26
CA MET A 164 -16.72 -11.98 9.26
C MET A 164 -16.79 -12.57 7.85
N THR A 165 -16.78 -11.74 6.81
CA THR A 165 -16.86 -12.17 5.41
C THR A 165 -15.71 -11.67 4.55
N THR A 166 -15.59 -12.25 3.35
CA THR A 166 -14.66 -11.83 2.29
C THR A 166 -15.24 -10.76 1.36
N GLU A 167 -16.36 -10.14 1.73
CA GLU A 167 -17.04 -9.07 0.98
C GLU A 167 -16.89 -7.70 1.67
N GLY A 168 -16.21 -7.65 2.82
CA GLY A 168 -15.90 -6.44 3.56
C GLY A 168 -14.43 -6.06 3.50
N ILE A 169 -13.80 -5.95 4.67
CA ILE A 169 -12.36 -5.62 4.83
C ILE A 169 -11.50 -6.63 4.07
N PHE A 170 -11.86 -7.91 4.16
CA PHE A 170 -11.15 -8.99 3.48
C PHE A 170 -11.61 -9.16 2.03
N GLY A 171 -12.01 -8.06 1.38
CA GLY A 171 -12.57 -7.98 0.03
C GLY A 171 -11.60 -8.18 -1.12
N ILE A 172 -12.14 -8.02 -2.33
CA ILE A 172 -11.40 -8.08 -3.61
C ILE A 172 -10.19 -7.12 -3.63
N PRO A 173 -10.27 -5.84 -3.21
CA PRO A 173 -9.12 -4.94 -3.27
C PRO A 173 -7.93 -5.44 -2.44
N LEU A 174 -8.20 -6.00 -1.25
CA LEU A 174 -7.18 -6.60 -0.40
C LEU A 174 -6.62 -7.88 -1.04
N GLY A 175 -7.48 -8.70 -1.66
CA GLY A 175 -7.08 -9.87 -2.43
C GLY A 175 -6.12 -9.52 -3.57
N VAL A 176 -6.46 -8.52 -4.40
CA VAL A 176 -5.60 -8.06 -5.50
C VAL A 176 -4.25 -7.54 -4.96
N SER A 177 -4.28 -6.83 -3.83
CA SER A 177 -3.06 -6.36 -3.15
C SER A 177 -2.16 -7.52 -2.71
N ALA A 178 -2.75 -8.52 -2.05
CA ALA A 178 -2.04 -9.67 -1.50
C ALA A 178 -1.49 -10.61 -2.59
N THR A 179 -2.22 -10.79 -3.69
CA THR A 179 -1.86 -11.77 -4.72
C THR A 179 -0.96 -11.19 -5.81
N TYR A 180 -1.19 -9.95 -6.23
CA TYR A 180 -0.51 -9.40 -7.41
C TYR A 180 0.36 -8.19 -7.07
N VAL A 181 -0.23 -7.17 -6.44
CA VAL A 181 0.43 -5.86 -6.28
C VAL A 181 1.72 -5.98 -5.47
N ILE A 182 1.71 -6.74 -4.38
CA ILE A 182 2.90 -6.89 -3.53
C ILE A 182 4.06 -7.58 -4.25
N LEU A 183 3.79 -8.56 -5.13
CA LEU A 183 4.83 -9.22 -5.91
C LEU A 183 5.47 -8.27 -6.92
N PHE A 184 4.65 -7.45 -7.60
CA PHE A 184 5.15 -6.40 -8.49
C PHE A 184 5.99 -5.37 -7.73
N ILE A 185 5.58 -4.97 -6.52
CA ILE A 185 6.36 -4.04 -5.70
C ILE A 185 7.71 -4.66 -5.29
N ILE A 186 7.72 -5.92 -4.86
CA ILE A 186 8.96 -6.62 -4.48
C ILE A 186 9.89 -6.73 -5.69
N PHE A 187 9.38 -7.16 -6.84
CA PHE A 187 10.15 -7.29 -8.07
C PHE A 187 10.66 -5.93 -8.57
N GLY A 188 9.79 -4.92 -8.62
CA GLY A 188 10.17 -3.57 -9.02
C GLY A 188 11.25 -2.97 -8.14
N THR A 189 11.12 -3.11 -6.81
CA THR A 189 12.14 -2.65 -5.86
C THR A 189 13.45 -3.42 -6.02
N PHE A 190 13.39 -4.74 -6.30
CA PHE A 190 14.58 -5.54 -6.59
C PHE A 190 15.29 -5.06 -7.85
N LEU A 191 14.55 -4.82 -8.95
CA LEU A 191 15.10 -4.30 -10.20
C LEU A 191 15.69 -2.90 -10.04
N GLU A 192 15.04 -2.04 -9.25
CA GLU A 192 15.57 -0.70 -8.94
C GLU A 192 16.93 -0.81 -8.24
N LYS A 193 17.08 -1.74 -7.30
CA LYS A 193 18.33 -1.93 -6.53
C LYS A 193 19.40 -2.75 -7.24
N SER A 194 19.05 -3.57 -8.23
CA SER A 194 19.99 -4.43 -8.96
C SER A 194 20.84 -3.67 -10.01
N GLY A 195 20.59 -2.37 -10.22
CA GLY A 195 21.32 -1.55 -11.19
C GLY A 195 20.66 -1.48 -12.57
N THR A 196 19.40 -1.92 -12.69
CA THR A 196 18.63 -1.86 -13.95
C THR A 196 18.53 -0.45 -14.54
N GLY A 197 18.60 0.60 -13.70
CA GLY A 197 18.65 1.98 -14.19
C GLY A 197 19.83 2.25 -15.14
N GLN A 198 21.00 1.65 -14.88
CA GLN A 198 22.16 1.79 -15.76
C GLN A 198 21.97 1.03 -17.07
N LEU A 199 21.42 -0.19 -17.01
CA LEU A 199 21.05 -0.97 -18.19
C LEU A 199 20.09 -0.18 -19.10
N PHE A 200 19.05 0.46 -18.53
CA PHE A 200 18.11 1.25 -19.31
C PHE A 200 18.72 2.48 -19.95
N MET A 201 19.66 3.14 -19.27
CA MET A 201 20.43 4.22 -19.90
C MET A 201 21.27 3.72 -21.07
N GLU A 202 21.92 2.57 -20.94
CA GLU A 202 22.74 1.97 -22.01
C GLU A 202 21.88 1.57 -23.21
N ILE A 203 20.70 0.97 -22.99
CA ILE A 203 19.73 0.65 -24.04
C ILE A 203 19.25 1.93 -24.74
N ALA A 204 18.90 2.96 -23.97
CA ALA A 204 18.44 4.24 -24.53
C ALA A 204 19.54 4.93 -25.35
N ALA A 205 20.80 4.88 -24.88
CA ALA A 205 21.97 5.39 -25.58
C ALA A 205 22.24 4.62 -26.88
N ALA A 206 22.18 3.29 -26.84
CA ALA A 206 22.38 2.44 -28.02
C ALA A 206 21.32 2.67 -29.10
N THR A 207 20.05 2.84 -28.69
CA THR A 207 18.91 2.98 -29.63
C THR A 207 18.76 4.39 -30.18
N THR A 208 18.91 5.43 -29.36
CA THR A 208 18.60 6.82 -29.76
C THR A 208 19.79 7.77 -29.80
N GLY A 209 20.95 7.38 -29.24
CA GLY A 209 22.08 8.29 -29.03
C GLY A 209 22.68 8.87 -30.31
N LYS A 210 22.66 8.11 -31.42
CA LYS A 210 23.15 8.58 -32.73
C LYS A 210 22.15 9.44 -33.50
N SER A 211 20.91 9.57 -33.02
CA SER A 211 19.88 10.33 -33.70
C SER A 211 19.98 11.83 -33.42
N LYS A 212 19.39 12.67 -34.29
CA LYS A 212 19.28 14.11 -34.03
C LYS A 212 18.54 14.35 -32.71
N GLY A 213 19.13 15.15 -31.83
CA GLY A 213 18.63 15.36 -30.46
C GLY A 213 18.86 14.16 -29.52
N GLY A 214 19.80 13.27 -29.83
CA GLY A 214 20.08 12.02 -29.13
C GLY A 214 20.03 12.12 -27.59
N PRO A 215 20.75 13.05 -26.95
CA PRO A 215 20.74 13.21 -25.49
C PRO A 215 19.35 13.44 -24.88
N GLY A 216 18.49 14.20 -25.55
CA GLY A 216 17.10 14.40 -25.11
C GLY A 216 16.24 13.15 -25.29
N LYS A 217 16.45 12.39 -26.38
CA LYS A 217 15.76 11.12 -26.60
C LYS A 217 16.21 10.03 -25.65
N ILE A 218 17.50 10.00 -25.30
CA ILE A 218 18.04 9.12 -24.27
C ILE A 218 17.29 9.38 -22.96
N ALA A 219 17.13 10.65 -22.56
CA ALA A 219 16.38 11.01 -21.37
C ALA A 219 14.93 10.51 -21.42
N VAL A 220 14.23 10.73 -22.53
CA VAL A 220 12.83 10.29 -22.68
C VAL A 220 12.70 8.76 -22.61
N VAL A 221 13.55 8.03 -23.34
CA VAL A 221 13.48 6.55 -23.38
C VAL A 221 13.92 5.93 -22.06
N SER A 222 15.01 6.40 -21.46
CA SER A 222 15.49 5.86 -20.18
C SER A 222 14.53 6.16 -19.04
N SER A 223 13.95 7.37 -18.98
CA SER A 223 12.92 7.71 -17.98
C SER A 223 11.62 6.95 -18.22
N GLY A 224 11.26 6.67 -19.48
CA GLY A 224 10.13 5.80 -19.81
C GLY A 224 10.34 4.40 -19.28
N LEU A 225 11.47 3.76 -19.64
CA LEU A 225 11.83 2.43 -19.17
C LEU A 225 11.95 2.38 -17.64
N PHE A 226 12.63 3.33 -17.01
CA PHE A 226 12.74 3.36 -15.56
C PHE A 226 11.39 3.66 -14.87
N GLY A 227 10.52 4.43 -15.53
CA GLY A 227 9.15 4.71 -15.08
C GLY A 227 8.27 3.47 -15.00
N THR A 228 8.47 2.49 -15.89
CA THR A 228 7.77 1.18 -15.82
C THR A 228 8.07 0.39 -14.54
N ILE A 229 9.17 0.72 -13.84
CA ILE A 229 9.54 0.10 -12.56
C ILE A 229 9.15 1.00 -11.40
N SER A 230 9.49 2.29 -11.47
CA SER A 230 9.41 3.19 -10.31
C SER A 230 8.01 3.74 -10.07
N GLY A 231 7.21 3.94 -11.13
CA GLY A 231 5.91 4.63 -11.08
C GLY A 231 5.96 6.05 -10.47
N SER A 232 7.15 6.62 -10.24
CA SER A 232 7.35 7.83 -9.44
C SER A 232 8.20 8.84 -10.18
N ALA A 233 7.62 10.00 -10.47
CA ALA A 233 8.32 11.08 -11.16
C ALA A 233 9.55 11.57 -10.38
N VAL A 234 9.47 11.63 -9.05
CA VAL A 234 10.60 12.06 -8.21
C VAL A 234 11.70 11.01 -8.21
N ALA A 235 11.35 9.73 -8.12
CA ALA A 235 12.34 8.64 -8.19
C ALA A 235 13.01 8.62 -9.57
N ASN A 236 12.25 8.80 -10.65
CA ASN A 236 12.79 8.91 -12.00
C ASN A 236 13.84 10.02 -12.09
N VAL A 237 13.52 11.27 -11.75
CA VAL A 237 14.48 12.38 -11.82
C VAL A 237 15.72 12.12 -10.95
N MET A 238 15.55 11.50 -9.78
CA MET A 238 16.67 11.18 -8.89
C MET A 238 17.61 10.11 -9.45
N VAL A 239 17.13 9.22 -10.32
CA VAL A 239 17.93 8.15 -10.91
C VAL A 239 18.39 8.52 -12.32
N THR A 240 17.48 8.81 -13.25
CA THR A 240 17.82 9.14 -14.64
C THR A 240 18.37 10.56 -14.77
N GLY A 241 17.76 11.52 -14.07
CA GLY A 241 18.11 12.95 -14.16
C GLY A 241 19.53 13.28 -13.73
N GLN A 242 20.10 12.50 -12.80
CA GLN A 242 21.49 12.64 -12.38
C GLN A 242 22.49 12.43 -13.53
N PHE A 243 22.12 11.65 -14.55
CA PHE A 243 22.95 11.37 -15.71
C PHE A 243 22.50 12.14 -16.96
N THR A 244 21.20 12.21 -17.21
CA THR A 244 20.64 12.78 -18.44
C THR A 244 20.75 14.31 -18.48
N ILE A 245 20.55 15.02 -17.35
CA ILE A 245 20.63 16.48 -17.31
C ILE A 245 22.07 16.96 -17.60
N PRO A 246 23.14 16.44 -16.94
CA PRO A 246 24.50 16.79 -17.29
C PRO A 246 24.87 16.41 -18.72
N MET A 247 24.40 15.25 -19.20
CA MET A 247 24.64 14.78 -20.57
C MET A 247 24.08 15.76 -21.60
N MET A 248 22.79 16.13 -21.48
CA MET A 248 22.13 17.11 -22.37
C MET A 248 22.87 18.46 -22.37
N LYS A 249 23.25 18.96 -21.19
CA LYS A 249 24.00 20.21 -21.05
C LYS A 249 25.34 20.17 -21.78
N ARG A 250 26.12 19.09 -21.62
CA ARG A 250 27.43 18.93 -22.30
C ARG A 250 27.31 18.90 -23.82
N THR A 251 26.17 18.46 -24.33
CA THR A 251 25.87 18.42 -25.77
C THR A 251 25.21 19.69 -26.32
N GLY A 252 25.09 20.75 -25.52
CA GLY A 252 24.64 22.08 -25.96
C GLY A 252 23.19 22.43 -25.66
N PHE A 253 22.44 21.60 -24.90
CA PHE A 253 21.08 21.95 -24.48
C PHE A 253 21.14 23.03 -23.40
N ALA A 254 20.25 24.02 -23.48
CA ALA A 254 20.17 25.04 -22.45
C ALA A 254 19.80 24.42 -21.09
N PRO A 255 20.38 24.88 -19.96
CA PRO A 255 20.17 24.29 -18.64
C PRO A 255 18.70 24.10 -18.23
N HIS A 256 17.86 25.11 -18.51
CA HIS A 256 16.44 25.10 -18.18
C HIS A 256 15.66 24.13 -19.08
N PHE A 257 16.03 24.03 -20.36
CA PHE A 257 15.42 23.09 -21.29
C PHE A 257 15.77 21.63 -20.94
N ALA A 258 17.01 21.35 -20.55
CA ALA A 258 17.41 20.01 -20.09
C ALA A 258 16.62 19.59 -18.84
N GLY A 259 16.41 20.50 -17.88
CA GLY A 259 15.56 20.24 -16.71
C GLY A 259 14.09 20.01 -17.08
N ALA A 260 13.57 20.78 -18.03
CA ALA A 260 12.19 20.62 -18.52
C ALA A 260 11.98 19.26 -19.20
N VAL A 261 12.90 18.84 -20.09
CA VAL A 261 12.84 17.53 -20.76
C VAL A 261 12.81 16.39 -19.74
N GLU A 262 13.71 16.42 -18.75
CA GLU A 262 13.77 15.38 -17.72
C GLU A 262 12.50 15.36 -16.85
N ALA A 263 12.00 16.54 -16.44
CA ALA A 263 10.79 16.64 -15.63
C ALA A 263 9.55 16.10 -16.38
N THR A 264 9.41 16.45 -17.66
CA THR A 264 8.32 15.95 -18.51
C THR A 264 8.42 14.45 -18.73
N ALA A 265 9.61 13.95 -19.09
CA ALA A 265 9.84 12.51 -19.30
C ALA A 265 9.58 11.70 -18.01
N SER A 266 10.04 12.20 -16.87
CA SER A 266 9.85 11.55 -15.58
C SER A 266 8.39 11.51 -15.14
N THR A 267 7.61 12.56 -15.43
CA THR A 267 6.16 12.57 -15.18
C THR A 267 5.44 11.53 -16.02
N GLY A 268 5.90 11.29 -17.26
CA GLY A 268 5.41 10.20 -18.10
C GLY A 268 5.57 8.81 -17.47
N GLY A 269 6.54 8.63 -16.57
CA GLY A 269 6.73 7.38 -15.82
C GLY A 269 5.53 6.97 -14.94
N GLN A 270 4.70 7.92 -14.49
CA GLN A 270 3.55 7.63 -13.63
C GLN A 270 2.40 6.91 -14.36
N ILE A 271 2.39 6.98 -15.69
CA ILE A 271 1.38 6.34 -16.55
C ILE A 271 1.95 5.15 -17.33
N MET A 272 3.21 4.79 -17.09
CA MET A 272 3.82 3.63 -17.73
C MET A 272 3.22 2.34 -17.17
N PRO A 273 2.90 1.35 -18.03
CA PRO A 273 2.52 0.03 -17.56
C PRO A 273 3.65 -0.54 -16.69
N PRO A 274 3.35 -1.10 -15.51
CA PRO A 274 4.35 -1.76 -14.69
C PRO A 274 4.90 -3.01 -15.40
N VAL A 275 6.20 -3.28 -15.27
CA VAL A 275 6.85 -4.52 -15.74
C VAL A 275 6.61 -5.67 -14.77
#